data_AF-A0A5J4PRM0-F1
#
_entry.id   AF-A0A5J4PRM0-F1
#
_cell.length_a   1.000
_cell.length_b   1.000
_cell.length_c   1.000
_cell.angle_alpha   90.00
_cell.angle_beta   90.00
_cell.angle_gamma   90.00
#
_symmetry.space_group_name_H-M   'P 1'
#
loop_
_entity.id
_entity.type
_entity.pdbx_description
1 polymer ?
#
loop_
_entity_poly.entity_id
_entity_poly.type
_entity_poly.pdbx_seq_one_letter_code
_entity_poly.pdbx_strand_id
1 'polypeptide(L)'
;MKKTLLLATWCVLLLSCNTQPKHYAPVNPNATPEAKALLAMLYRSVDEGKIISAQHHNESLIAHPERYEQDRDRILQATGKVPMIWGGDMGWDRETVVNKAVEEYEKGH
;
A
#
# COMPACT_ATOMS: atom_id res chain seq x y z
N MET A 1 -48.13 4.94 21.24
CA MET A 1 -47.92 5.55 19.89
C MET A 1 -46.67 6.42 19.84
N LYS A 2 -46.51 7.45 20.68
CA LYS A 2 -45.31 8.33 20.65
C LYS A 2 -43.98 7.62 20.94
N LYS A 3 -43.95 6.66 21.90
CA LYS A 3 -42.75 5.87 22.24
C LYS A 3 -42.35 4.87 21.14
N THR A 4 -43.33 4.28 20.45
CA THR A 4 -43.11 3.39 19.32
C THR A 4 -42.58 4.13 18.09
N LEU A 5 -43.02 5.37 17.89
CA LEU A 5 -42.53 6.24 16.82
C LEU A 5 -41.05 6.63 17.07
N LEU A 6 -40.69 7.01 18.30
CA LEU A 6 -39.31 7.33 18.69
C LEU A 6 -38.33 6.16 18.50
N LEU A 7 -38.75 4.94 18.80
CA LEU A 7 -37.92 3.75 18.64
C LEU A 7 -37.65 3.41 17.16
N ALA A 8 -38.67 3.58 16.31
CA ALA A 8 -38.55 3.37 14.87
C ALA A 8 -37.58 4.37 14.22
N THR A 9 -37.59 5.65 14.64
CA THR A 9 -36.66 6.67 14.13
C THR A 9 -35.21 6.38 14.50
N TRP A 10 -34.96 5.82 15.69
CA TRP A 10 -33.62 5.39 16.11
C TRP A 10 -33.08 4.20 15.30
N CYS A 11 -33.93 3.22 14.97
CA CYS A 11 -33.52 2.10 14.11
C CYS A 11 -33.17 2.55 12.68
N VAL A 12 -33.90 3.52 12.12
CA VAL A 12 -33.62 4.05 10.77
C VAL A 12 -32.30 4.85 10.72
N LEU A 13 -31.97 5.58 11.80
CA LEU A 13 -30.69 6.30 11.91
C LEU A 13 -29.49 5.36 12.01
N LEU A 14 -29.61 4.23 12.70
CA LEU A 14 -28.54 3.22 12.82
C LEU A 14 -28.30 2.43 11.53
N LEU A 15 -29.32 2.28 10.67
CA LEU A 15 -29.21 1.64 9.35
C LEU A 15 -28.64 2.55 8.26
N SER A 16 -28.54 3.86 8.51
CA SER A 16 -28.14 4.86 7.50
C SER A 16 -26.63 5.08 7.38
N CYS A 17 -25.82 4.52 8.30
CA CYS A 17 -24.36 4.50 8.16
C CYS A 17 -23.90 3.25 7.42
N ASN A 18 -24.36 3.08 6.17
CA ASN A 18 -23.85 2.04 5.28
C ASN A 18 -22.86 2.68 4.31
N THR A 19 -21.70 3.11 4.82
CA THR A 19 -20.56 3.41 3.96
C THR A 19 -20.07 2.09 3.37
N GLN A 20 -20.70 1.66 2.29
CA GLN A 20 -20.16 0.61 1.43
C GLN A 20 -18.75 1.05 1.05
N PRO A 21 -17.71 0.20 1.28
CA PRO A 21 -16.38 0.52 0.82
C PRO A 21 -16.45 0.82 -0.67
N LYS A 22 -15.89 1.94 -1.11
CA LYS A 22 -15.76 2.22 -2.54
C LYS A 22 -14.98 1.05 -3.15
N HIS A 23 -15.61 0.34 -4.07
CA HIS A 23 -14.98 -0.80 -4.72
C HIS A 23 -14.11 -0.29 -5.88
N TYR A 24 -12.81 -0.51 -5.78
CA TYR A 24 -11.86 -0.12 -6.81
C TYR A 24 -11.37 -1.37 -7.54
N ALA A 25 -11.78 -1.52 -8.81
CA ALA A 25 -11.35 -2.63 -9.65
C ALA A 25 -10.01 -2.30 -10.32
N PRO A 26 -9.06 -3.26 -10.40
CA PRO A 26 -7.87 -3.11 -11.24
C PRO A 26 -8.24 -2.95 -12.71
N VAL A 27 -7.42 -2.22 -13.46
CA VAL A 27 -7.59 -2.06 -14.92
C VAL A 27 -7.49 -3.41 -15.64
N ASN A 28 -6.61 -4.30 -15.18
CA ASN A 28 -6.55 -5.67 -15.68
C ASN A 28 -7.67 -6.52 -15.04
N PRO A 29 -8.68 -6.98 -15.81
CA PRO A 29 -9.78 -7.78 -15.25
C PRO A 29 -9.30 -9.13 -14.69
N ASN A 30 -8.15 -9.61 -15.16
CA ASN A 30 -7.53 -10.87 -14.74
C ASN A 30 -6.43 -10.65 -13.68
N ALA A 31 -6.42 -9.50 -13.00
CA ALA A 31 -5.47 -9.25 -11.92
C ALA A 31 -5.52 -10.35 -10.85
N THR A 32 -4.35 -10.72 -10.34
CA THR A 32 -4.21 -11.74 -9.31
C THR A 32 -4.85 -11.30 -7.99
N PRO A 33 -5.15 -12.23 -7.07
CA PRO A 33 -5.63 -11.89 -5.73
C PRO A 33 -4.71 -10.90 -4.99
N GLU A 34 -3.40 -11.05 -5.11
CA GLU A 34 -2.39 -10.21 -4.46
C GLU A 34 -2.44 -8.77 -5.01
N ALA A 35 -2.53 -8.62 -6.34
CA ALA A 35 -2.65 -7.31 -6.97
C ALA A 35 -3.97 -6.60 -6.59
N LYS A 36 -5.06 -7.36 -6.47
CA LYS A 36 -6.35 -6.85 -5.98
C LYS A 36 -6.27 -6.40 -4.52
N ALA A 37 -5.61 -7.19 -3.67
CA ALA A 37 -5.40 -6.87 -2.26
C ALA A 37 -4.52 -5.62 -2.08
N LEU A 38 -3.44 -5.51 -2.85
CA LEU A 38 -2.58 -4.32 -2.87
C LEU A 38 -3.38 -3.07 -3.26
N LEU A 39 -4.16 -3.13 -4.35
CA LEU A 39 -5.00 -2.01 -4.77
C LEU A 39 -5.99 -1.58 -3.68
N ALA A 40 -6.65 -2.54 -3.03
CA ALA A 40 -7.57 -2.27 -1.94
C ALA A 40 -6.88 -1.58 -0.74
N MET A 41 -5.65 -2.01 -0.41
CA MET A 41 -4.84 -1.38 0.64
C MET A 41 -4.47 0.07 0.30
N LEU A 42 -4.05 0.33 -0.94
CA LEU A 42 -3.71 1.68 -1.40
C LEU A 42 -4.90 2.64 -1.27
N TYR A 43 -6.07 2.23 -1.76
CA TYR A 43 -7.27 3.06 -1.66
C TYR A 43 -7.77 3.24 -0.23
N ARG A 44 -7.71 2.18 0.59
CA ARG A 44 -8.01 2.29 2.01
C ARG A 44 -7.13 3.34 2.69
N SER A 45 -5.84 3.38 2.36
CA SER A 45 -4.93 4.39 2.91
C SER A 45 -5.36 5.81 2.54
N VAL A 46 -5.79 6.03 1.30
CA VAL A 46 -6.33 7.32 0.84
C VAL A 46 -7.62 7.67 1.58
N ASP A 47 -8.55 6.73 1.71
CA ASP A 47 -9.82 6.92 2.42
C ASP A 47 -9.60 7.24 3.92
N GLU A 48 -8.53 6.70 4.52
CA GLU A 48 -8.10 7.00 5.90
C GLU A 48 -7.25 8.29 6.02
N GLY A 49 -7.03 9.02 4.92
CA GLY A 49 -6.23 10.26 4.91
C GLY A 49 -4.73 10.05 5.13
N LYS A 50 -4.21 8.86 4.85
CA LYS A 50 -2.80 8.48 5.03
C LYS A 50 -2.02 8.66 3.73
N ILE A 51 -0.74 9.00 3.88
CA ILE A 51 0.25 9.01 2.80
C ILE A 51 1.21 7.84 3.04
N ILE A 52 1.41 7.03 2.00
CA ILE A 52 2.34 5.89 2.03
C ILE A 52 3.73 6.38 1.62
N SER A 53 4.74 6.11 2.45
CA SER A 53 6.13 6.41 2.13
C SER A 53 6.68 5.42 1.11
N ALA A 54 7.47 5.93 0.15
CA ALA A 54 8.11 5.16 -0.89
C ALA A 54 9.56 5.64 -1.09
N GLN A 55 10.42 4.76 -1.58
CA GLN A 55 11.79 5.11 -1.97
C GLN A 55 12.15 4.43 -3.30
N HIS A 56 12.66 5.23 -4.24
CA HIS A 56 13.32 4.72 -5.43
C HIS A 56 14.74 4.29 -5.07
N HIS A 57 15.18 3.14 -5.55
CA HIS A 57 16.54 2.63 -5.32
C HIS A 57 17.44 2.92 -6.52
N ASN A 58 18.74 2.81 -6.35
CA ASN A 58 19.68 2.92 -7.46
C ASN A 58 20.11 1.51 -7.86
N GLU A 59 19.53 0.96 -8.92
CA GLU A 59 19.71 -0.43 -9.34
C GLU A 59 21.14 -0.72 -9.79
N SER A 60 21.88 0.30 -10.24
CA SER A 60 23.31 0.17 -10.55
C SER A 60 24.16 -0.22 -9.34
N LEU A 61 23.64 -0.05 -8.14
CA LEU A 61 24.32 -0.38 -6.88
C LEU A 61 23.90 -1.74 -6.31
N ILE A 62 23.01 -2.51 -6.94
CA ILE A 62 22.58 -3.81 -6.40
C ILE A 62 23.78 -4.74 -6.13
N ALA A 63 24.81 -4.70 -6.98
CA ALA A 63 26.05 -5.46 -6.79
C ALA A 63 26.99 -4.90 -5.70
N HIS A 64 26.63 -3.77 -5.08
CA HIS A 64 27.37 -3.07 -4.02
C HIS A 64 26.44 -2.83 -2.81
N PRO A 65 26.12 -3.87 -2.02
CA PRO A 65 25.06 -3.83 -1.00
C PRO A 65 25.21 -2.69 0.01
N GLU A 66 26.45 -2.38 0.42
CA GLU A 66 26.73 -1.30 1.36
C GLU A 66 26.37 0.09 0.83
N ARG A 67 26.42 0.28 -0.49
CA ARG A 67 26.03 1.53 -1.15
C ARG A 67 24.55 1.52 -1.52
N TYR A 68 24.02 0.36 -1.92
CA TYR A 68 22.61 0.19 -2.26
C TYR A 68 21.69 0.58 -1.11
N GLU A 69 22.04 0.17 0.12
CA GLU A 69 21.21 0.40 1.30
C GLU A 69 21.42 1.76 1.97
N GLN A 70 22.40 2.55 1.51
CA GLN A 70 22.83 3.76 2.19
C GLN A 70 21.69 4.77 2.41
N ASP A 71 20.83 4.96 1.41
CA ASP A 71 19.72 5.91 1.50
C ASP A 71 18.59 5.39 2.39
N ARG A 72 18.33 4.08 2.37
CA ARG A 72 17.36 3.44 3.29
C ARG A 72 17.85 3.56 4.73
N ASP A 73 19.13 3.31 4.97
CA ASP A 73 19.74 3.38 6.29
C ASP A 73 19.71 4.82 6.83
N ARG A 74 19.90 5.84 5.98
CA ARG A 74 19.72 7.25 6.36
C ARG A 74 18.29 7.55 6.78
N ILE A 75 17.28 7.04 6.05
CA ILE A 75 15.86 7.21 6.42
C ILE A 75 15.56 6.51 7.74
N LEU A 76 16.08 5.31 7.95
CA LEU A 76 15.93 4.56 9.20
C LEU A 76 16.57 5.31 10.37
N GLN A 77 17.79 5.82 10.20
CA GLN A 77 18.47 6.60 11.23
C GLN A 77 17.72 7.89 11.58
N ALA A 78 17.15 8.57 10.58
CA ALA A 78 16.43 9.83 10.78
C ALA A 78 15.03 9.64 11.38
N THR A 79 14.33 8.55 11.05
CA THR A 79 12.90 8.39 11.34
C THR A 79 12.56 7.22 12.25
N GLY A 80 13.50 6.29 12.47
CA GLY A 80 13.27 5.02 13.14
C GLY A 80 12.40 4.03 12.35
N LYS A 81 12.12 4.32 11.06
CA LYS A 81 11.26 3.52 10.18
C LYS A 81 11.85 3.42 8.77
N VAL A 82 11.42 2.44 8.00
CA VAL A 82 11.73 2.31 6.57
C VAL A 82 10.51 2.68 5.70
N PRO A 83 10.71 3.11 4.44
CA PRO A 83 9.62 3.29 3.49
C PRO A 83 8.82 2.01 3.27
N MET A 84 7.52 2.13 3.04
CA MET A 84 6.67 0.96 2.80
C MET A 84 6.87 0.41 1.39
N ILE A 85 6.87 1.29 0.37
CA ILE A 85 6.99 0.88 -1.04
C ILE A 85 8.45 0.93 -1.48
N TRP A 86 8.92 -0.21 -2.01
CA TRP A 86 10.15 -0.31 -2.77
C TRP A 86 9.89 0.12 -4.23
N GLY A 87 10.71 1.05 -4.74
CA GLY A 87 10.68 1.48 -6.13
C GLY A 87 11.95 1.05 -6.87
N GLY A 88 11.77 0.53 -8.08
CA GLY A 88 12.87 0.18 -8.97
C GLY A 88 12.62 0.50 -10.45
N ASP A 89 13.69 0.62 -11.23
CA ASP A 89 13.70 0.94 -12.67
C ASP A 89 14.23 -0.22 -13.54
N MET A 90 13.41 -0.67 -14.50
CA MET A 90 13.76 -1.70 -15.49
C MET A 90 14.65 -1.20 -16.64
N GLY A 91 15.09 0.07 -16.60
CA GLY A 91 16.12 0.62 -17.50
C GLY A 91 17.51 0.01 -17.29
N TRP A 92 17.73 -0.65 -16.15
CA TRP A 92 18.95 -1.40 -15.83
C TRP A 92 18.82 -2.88 -16.21
N ASP A 93 19.65 -3.74 -15.62
CA ASP A 93 19.54 -5.18 -15.82
C ASP A 93 18.21 -5.73 -15.26
N ARG A 94 17.28 -6.03 -16.16
CA ARG A 94 15.89 -6.37 -15.81
C ARG A 94 15.79 -7.59 -14.92
N GLU A 95 16.62 -8.61 -15.17
CA GLU A 95 16.60 -9.85 -14.38
C GLU A 95 17.03 -9.56 -12.94
N THR A 96 18.13 -8.83 -12.76
CA THR A 96 18.58 -8.38 -11.44
C THR A 96 17.51 -7.55 -10.72
N VAL A 97 16.84 -6.63 -11.43
CA VAL A 97 15.77 -5.78 -10.85
C VAL A 97 14.56 -6.61 -10.43
N VAL A 98 14.15 -7.59 -11.24
CA VAL A 98 13.03 -8.49 -10.90
C VAL A 98 13.40 -9.36 -9.70
N ASN A 99 14.59 -9.96 -9.67
CA ASN A 99 15.06 -10.75 -8.54
C ASN A 99 15.07 -9.91 -7.26
N LYS A 100 15.54 -8.65 -7.36
CA LYS A 100 15.53 -7.73 -6.23
C LYS A 100 14.12 -7.38 -5.76
N ALA A 101 13.19 -7.13 -6.67
CA ALA A 101 11.80 -6.88 -6.30
C ALA A 101 11.17 -8.08 -5.55
N VAL A 102 11.51 -9.31 -5.93
CA VAL A 102 11.08 -10.53 -5.22
C VAL A 102 11.66 -10.59 -3.81
N GLU A 103 12.95 -10.31 -3.64
CA GLU A 103 13.58 -10.25 -2.30
C GLU A 103 12.92 -9.22 -1.38
N GLU A 104 12.55 -8.06 -1.90
CA GLU A 104 11.90 -7.01 -1.11
C GLU A 104 10.44 -7.37 -0.77
N TYR A 105 9.73 -8.03 -1.69
CA TYR A 105 8.40 -8.58 -1.41
C TYR A 105 8.42 -9.59 -0.26
N GLU A 106 9.42 -10.47 -0.19
CA GLU A 106 9.59 -11.43 0.91
C GLU A 106 9.85 -10.76 2.27
N LYS A 107 10.35 -9.52 2.27
CA LYS A 107 10.54 -8.68 3.48
C LYS A 107 9.28 -7.90 3.86
N GLY A 108 8.23 -7.98 3.07
CA GLY A 108 6.96 -7.28 3.29
C GLY A 108 6.88 -5.89 2.66
N HIS A 109 7.71 -5.61 1.64
CA HIS A 109 7.55 -4.45 0.76
C HIS A 109 6.54 -4.72 -0.38
#